data_AF-A0A066WMG5-F1
#
_entry.id   AF-A0A066WMG5-F1
#
_cell.length_a   1.000
_cell.length_b   1.000
_cell.length_c   1.000
_cell.angle_alpha   90.00
_cell.angle_beta   90.00
_cell.angle_gamma   90.00
#
_symmetry.space_group_name_H-M   'P 1'
#
loop_
_entity.id
_entity.type
_entity.pdbx_description
1 polymer ?
#
loop_
_entity_poly.entity_id
_entity_poly.type
_entity_poly.pdbx_seq_one_letter_code
_entity_poly.pdbx_strand_id
1 'polypeptide(L)'
;MNKNEIKKIFLSNTDEKLSIYLEILLSKCKDIARESNVIAIFMLILILLFYLTDFSKLESLQVGPVEINDVNSIKIFIPLVFAFLVFRYIIISAHKAELHKIITEFSSEYFDYENSIPVDELHMDDFTRSILPFSIYGEISKLAHKGKSKFGCFGAFLIFPISAISFIPFVLEYFWIKEFVLQFETLNFYQKSSIVLSIWIIIISIYYFIHTMIISVNENK
;
A
#
# COMPACT_ATOMS: atom_id res chain seq x y z
N MET A 1 -2.02 13.02 13.36
CA MET A 1 -1.86 13.63 14.72
C MET A 1 -0.69 14.60 14.68
N ASN A 2 -0.82 15.82 15.22
CA ASN A 2 0.23 16.87 15.09
C ASN A 2 1.19 16.87 16.30
N LYS A 3 2.42 17.34 16.14
CA LYS A 3 3.46 17.44 17.19
C LYS A 3 2.97 18.17 18.44
N ASN A 4 2.09 19.16 18.28
CA ASN A 4 1.47 19.90 19.38
C ASN A 4 0.46 19.06 20.18
N GLU A 5 -0.17 18.06 19.55
CA GLU A 5 -1.09 17.13 20.23
C GLU A 5 -0.30 16.07 21.01
N ILE A 6 0.80 15.58 20.44
CA ILE A 6 1.73 14.68 21.15
C ILE A 6 2.24 15.37 22.42
N LYS A 7 2.73 16.61 22.32
CA LYS A 7 3.13 17.42 23.49
C LYS A 7 2.05 17.55 24.56
N LYS A 8 0.79 17.73 24.16
CA LYS A 8 -0.34 17.76 25.10
C LYS A 8 -0.56 16.42 25.78
N ILE A 9 -0.39 15.31 25.07
CA ILE A 9 -0.48 13.96 25.63
C ILE A 9 0.62 13.73 26.66
N PHE A 10 1.85 14.15 26.37
CA PHE A 10 2.97 14.09 27.33
C PHE A 10 2.73 14.94 28.58
N LEU A 11 2.27 16.19 28.42
CA LEU A 11 2.04 17.10 29.54
C LEU A 11 0.85 16.72 30.44
N SER A 12 -0.05 15.86 29.96
CA SER A 12 -1.30 15.50 30.68
C SER A 12 -1.30 14.09 31.26
N ASN A 13 -0.26 13.29 31.04
CA ASN A 13 -0.22 11.88 31.45
C ASN A 13 1.02 11.55 32.26
N THR A 14 0.94 10.44 33.00
CA THR A 14 2.05 9.85 33.74
C THR A 14 2.87 8.93 32.83
N ASP A 15 4.15 8.72 33.16
CA ASP A 15 5.06 7.85 32.40
C ASP A 15 4.50 6.45 32.15
N GLU A 16 3.79 5.88 33.14
CA GLU A 16 3.12 4.58 33.02
C GLU A 16 1.99 4.57 31.97
N LYS A 17 1.25 5.68 31.83
CA LYS A 17 0.23 5.79 30.77
C LYS A 17 0.87 6.00 29.40
N LEU A 18 2.00 6.69 29.34
CA LEU A 18 2.75 6.93 28.11
C LEU A 18 3.38 5.62 27.57
N SER A 19 3.90 4.75 28.44
CA SER A 19 4.40 3.43 28.03
C SER A 19 3.28 2.55 27.47
N ILE A 20 2.11 2.50 28.13
CA ILE A 20 0.92 1.79 27.64
C ILE A 20 0.48 2.34 26.27
N TYR A 21 0.49 3.66 26.09
CA TYR A 21 0.14 4.28 24.81
C TYR A 21 1.11 3.86 23.69
N LEU A 22 2.42 3.86 23.97
CA LEU A 22 3.44 3.40 23.03
C LEU A 22 3.25 1.92 22.68
N GLU A 23 2.96 1.06 23.65
CA GLU A 23 2.68 -0.36 23.39
C GLU A 23 1.46 -0.56 22.48
N ILE A 24 0.39 0.21 22.69
CA ILE A 24 -0.81 0.18 21.85
C ILE A 24 -0.47 0.61 20.41
N LEU A 25 0.28 1.69 20.24
CA LEU A 25 0.71 2.16 18.92
C LEU A 25 1.57 1.11 18.20
N LEU A 26 2.54 0.50 18.91
CA LEU A 26 3.39 -0.56 18.37
C LEU A 26 2.59 -1.81 17.99
N SER A 27 1.60 -2.19 18.81
CA SER A 27 0.69 -3.30 18.50
C SER A 27 -0.12 -3.01 17.23
N LYS A 28 -0.70 -1.81 17.12
CA LYS A 28 -1.45 -1.42 15.92
C LYS A 28 -0.59 -1.39 14.67
N CYS A 29 0.68 -1.01 14.80
CA CYS A 29 1.63 -1.05 13.69
C CYS A 29 1.86 -2.49 13.19
N LYS A 30 1.96 -3.47 14.10
CA LYS A 30 2.07 -4.90 13.74
C LYS A 30 0.80 -5.42 13.07
N ASP A 31 -0.37 -5.04 13.58
CA ASP A 31 -1.66 -5.45 13.01
C ASP A 31 -1.82 -4.95 11.57
N ILE A 32 -1.53 -3.66 11.33
CA ILE A 32 -1.57 -3.02 10.01
C ILE A 32 -0.58 -3.70 9.04
N ALA A 33 0.62 -4.02 9.52
CA ALA A 33 1.61 -4.73 8.69
C ALA A 33 1.12 -6.12 8.29
N ARG A 34 0.45 -6.84 9.21
CA ARG A 34 -0.14 -8.15 8.92
C ARG A 34 -1.28 -8.04 7.89
N GLU A 35 -2.18 -7.08 8.05
CA GLU A 35 -3.27 -6.83 7.08
C GLU A 35 -2.72 -6.51 5.68
N SER A 36 -1.71 -5.62 5.60
CA SER A 36 -1.04 -5.25 4.35
C SER A 36 -0.41 -6.47 3.65
N ASN A 37 0.28 -7.33 4.40
CA ASN A 37 0.87 -8.55 3.86
C ASN A 37 -0.19 -9.54 3.34
N VAL A 38 -1.29 -9.71 4.07
CA VAL A 38 -2.40 -10.58 3.66
C VAL A 38 -3.01 -10.08 2.34
N ILE A 39 -3.25 -8.77 2.22
CA ILE A 39 -3.76 -8.18 0.97
C ILE A 39 -2.78 -8.39 -0.19
N ALA A 40 -1.48 -8.21 0.03
CA ALA A 40 -0.47 -8.47 -0.99
C ALA A 40 -0.47 -9.93 -1.47
N ILE A 41 -0.62 -10.88 -0.54
CA ILE A 41 -0.77 -12.31 -0.88
C ILE A 41 -2.02 -12.55 -1.71
N PHE A 42 -3.17 -11.96 -1.33
CA PHE A 42 -4.40 -12.09 -2.12
C PHE A 42 -4.26 -11.49 -3.52
N MET A 43 -3.62 -10.33 -3.67
CA MET A 43 -3.34 -9.74 -4.98
C MET A 43 -2.49 -10.68 -5.84
N LEU A 44 -1.45 -11.31 -5.27
CA LEU A 44 -0.61 -12.28 -5.97
C LEU A 44 -1.41 -13.53 -6.40
N ILE A 45 -2.25 -14.05 -5.51
CA ILE A 45 -3.14 -15.17 -5.82
C ILE A 45 -4.09 -14.81 -6.97
N LEU A 46 -4.69 -13.62 -6.97
CA LEU A 46 -5.57 -13.18 -8.05
C LEU A 46 -4.83 -13.07 -9.40
N ILE A 47 -3.60 -12.56 -9.40
CA ILE A 47 -2.75 -12.54 -10.61
C ILE A 47 -2.55 -13.95 -11.16
N LEU A 48 -2.19 -14.90 -10.29
CA LEU A 48 -2.01 -16.30 -10.70
C LEU A 48 -3.33 -16.90 -11.22
N LEU A 49 -4.44 -16.68 -10.51
CA LEU A 49 -5.75 -17.18 -10.93
C LEU A 49 -6.18 -16.60 -12.28
N PHE A 50 -5.99 -15.31 -12.51
CA PHE A 50 -6.32 -14.67 -13.78
C PHE A 50 -5.61 -15.35 -14.96
N TYR A 51 -4.29 -15.52 -14.87
CA TYR A 51 -3.54 -16.15 -15.95
C TYR A 51 -3.81 -17.66 -16.06
N LEU A 52 -4.09 -18.36 -14.94
CA LEU A 52 -4.47 -19.77 -14.98
C LEU A 52 -5.77 -19.99 -15.77
N THR A 53 -6.74 -19.07 -15.67
CA THR A 53 -7.97 -19.17 -16.47
C THR A 53 -7.72 -19.10 -17.98
N ASP A 54 -6.63 -18.46 -18.43
CA ASP A 54 -6.27 -18.39 -19.85
C ASP A 54 -5.62 -19.66 -20.39
N PHE A 55 -4.85 -20.37 -19.56
CA PHE A 55 -4.20 -21.62 -19.98
C PHE A 55 -5.15 -22.81 -20.00
N SER A 56 -6.20 -22.72 -19.20
CA SER A 56 -7.13 -23.81 -19.02
C SER A 56 -8.35 -23.58 -19.92
N LYS A 57 -8.53 -24.40 -20.96
CA LYS A 57 -9.84 -24.57 -21.63
C LYS A 57 -10.81 -25.26 -20.65
N LEU A 58 -11.04 -24.67 -19.47
CA LEU A 58 -11.98 -25.20 -18.49
C LEU A 58 -13.37 -24.84 -18.99
N GLU A 59 -13.97 -25.78 -19.71
CA GLU A 59 -15.38 -25.71 -20.12
C GLU A 59 -16.31 -25.67 -18.89
N SER A 60 -15.88 -26.22 -17.74
CA SER A 60 -16.55 -26.04 -16.46
C SER A 60 -15.58 -26.19 -15.28
N LEU A 61 -15.84 -25.45 -14.19
CA LEU A 61 -15.13 -25.57 -12.92
C LEU A 61 -16.13 -26.07 -11.86
N GLN A 62 -15.97 -27.30 -11.38
CA GLN A 62 -16.72 -27.80 -10.23
C GLN A 62 -16.02 -27.39 -8.94
N VAL A 63 -16.67 -26.53 -8.15
CA VAL A 63 -16.24 -26.19 -6.79
C VAL A 63 -17.27 -26.77 -5.83
N GLY A 64 -17.03 -28.01 -5.38
CA GLY A 64 -17.97 -28.74 -4.53
C GLY A 64 -19.28 -29.06 -5.28
N PRO A 65 -20.48 -28.90 -4.67
CA PRO A 65 -21.76 -29.21 -5.33
C PRO A 65 -22.20 -28.16 -6.35
N VAL A 66 -21.39 -27.11 -6.58
CA VAL A 66 -21.70 -26.03 -7.51
C VAL A 66 -20.86 -26.21 -8.78
N GLU A 67 -21.53 -26.42 -9.89
CA GLU A 67 -20.92 -26.48 -11.22
C GLU A 67 -20.99 -25.09 -11.87
N ILE A 68 -19.84 -24.50 -12.15
CA ILE A 68 -19.77 -23.22 -12.87
C ILE A 68 -19.47 -23.53 -14.34
N ASN A 69 -20.50 -23.37 -15.16
CA ASN A 69 -20.49 -23.68 -16.61
C ASN A 69 -19.84 -22.57 -17.47
N ASP A 70 -19.38 -21.48 -16.86
CA ASP A 70 -18.76 -20.37 -17.58
C ASP A 70 -17.61 -19.75 -16.77
N VAL A 71 -16.43 -20.33 -16.91
CA VAL A 71 -15.20 -19.86 -16.24
C VAL A 71 -14.83 -18.43 -16.68
N ASN A 72 -15.25 -18.00 -17.87
CA ASN A 72 -15.03 -16.61 -18.33
C ASN A 72 -15.78 -15.60 -17.48
N SER A 73 -16.95 -15.97 -16.96
CA SER A 73 -17.69 -15.11 -16.04
C SER A 73 -16.93 -14.87 -14.73
N ILE A 74 -16.24 -15.88 -14.19
CA ILE A 74 -15.37 -15.72 -13.00
C ILE A 74 -14.20 -14.78 -13.32
N LYS A 75 -13.58 -14.95 -14.50
CA LYS A 75 -12.44 -14.15 -14.95
C LYS A 75 -12.76 -12.65 -14.98
N ILE A 76 -13.98 -12.28 -15.38
CA ILE A 76 -14.44 -10.88 -15.45
C ILE A 76 -14.58 -10.21 -14.06
N PHE A 77 -14.77 -10.99 -12.99
CA PHE A 77 -14.84 -10.44 -11.63
C PHE A 77 -13.47 -10.26 -10.98
N ILE A 78 -12.42 -10.92 -11.49
CA ILE A 78 -11.07 -10.79 -10.92
C ILE A 78 -10.58 -9.33 -10.93
N PRO A 79 -10.67 -8.56 -12.03
CA PRO A 79 -10.31 -7.14 -12.04
C PRO A 79 -11.05 -6.34 -10.95
N LEU A 80 -12.35 -6.59 -10.75
CA LEU A 80 -13.12 -5.88 -9.71
C LEU A 80 -12.57 -6.13 -8.30
N VAL A 81 -12.33 -7.39 -7.95
CA VAL A 81 -11.76 -7.74 -6.64
C VAL A 81 -10.35 -7.18 -6.52
N PHE A 82 -9.56 -7.27 -7.59
CA PHE A 82 -8.18 -6.77 -7.63
C PHE A 82 -8.13 -5.24 -7.42
N ALA A 83 -8.96 -4.48 -8.14
CA ALA A 83 -9.10 -3.03 -7.98
C ALA A 83 -9.45 -2.65 -6.53
N PHE A 84 -10.38 -3.38 -5.90
CA PHE A 84 -10.72 -3.17 -4.49
C PHE A 84 -9.53 -3.45 -3.56
N LEU A 85 -8.78 -4.53 -3.79
CA LEU A 85 -7.60 -4.85 -2.99
C LEU A 85 -6.49 -3.80 -3.18
N VAL A 86 -6.29 -3.30 -4.40
CA VAL A 86 -5.35 -2.20 -4.68
C VAL A 86 -5.76 -0.94 -3.91
N PHE A 87 -7.02 -0.56 -3.98
CA PHE A 87 -7.54 0.59 -3.23
C PHE A 87 -7.28 0.43 -1.73
N ARG A 88 -7.64 -0.74 -1.17
CA ARG A 88 -7.46 -1.04 0.25
C ARG A 88 -5.99 -1.03 0.64
N TYR A 89 -5.12 -1.57 -0.20
CA TYR A 89 -3.68 -1.58 -0.01
C TYR A 89 -3.12 -0.16 0.10
N ILE A 90 -3.56 0.77 -0.78
CA ILE A 90 -3.12 2.16 -0.76
C ILE A 90 -3.55 2.86 0.54
N ILE A 91 -4.81 2.70 0.97
CA ILE A 91 -5.31 3.29 2.22
C ILE A 91 -4.50 2.79 3.42
N ILE A 92 -4.28 1.48 3.51
CA ILE A 92 -3.52 0.88 4.61
C ILE A 92 -2.09 1.39 4.60
N SER A 93 -1.46 1.51 3.43
CA SER A 93 -0.11 2.06 3.30
C SER A 93 -0.04 3.53 3.74
N ALA A 94 -1.08 4.33 3.49
CA ALA A 94 -1.16 5.70 4.00
C ALA A 94 -1.29 5.74 5.54
N HIS A 95 -2.21 4.97 6.13
CA HIS A 95 -2.36 4.87 7.59
C HIS A 95 -1.10 4.36 8.27
N LYS A 96 -0.43 3.40 7.65
CA LYS A 96 0.85 2.86 8.10
C LYS A 96 1.94 3.93 8.15
N ALA A 97 2.03 4.77 7.12
CA ALA A 97 2.99 5.88 7.07
C ALA A 97 2.72 6.89 8.20
N GLU A 98 1.45 7.27 8.41
CA GLU A 98 1.07 8.19 9.49
C GLU A 98 1.35 7.60 10.87
N LEU A 99 0.99 6.34 11.11
CA LEU A 99 1.24 5.69 12.40
C LEU A 99 2.74 5.61 12.71
N HIS A 100 3.56 5.33 11.70
CA HIS A 100 5.00 5.29 11.87
C HIS A 100 5.60 6.68 12.19
N LYS A 101 5.07 7.75 11.57
CA LYS A 101 5.40 9.13 11.93
C LYS A 101 5.08 9.42 13.40
N ILE A 102 3.88 9.06 13.85
CA ILE A 102 3.44 9.25 15.25
C ILE A 102 4.33 8.47 16.22
N ILE A 103 4.62 7.20 15.96
CA ILE A 103 5.48 6.38 16.82
C ILE A 103 6.88 6.99 16.90
N THR A 104 7.41 7.48 15.78
CA THR A 104 8.74 8.09 15.75
C THR A 104 8.78 9.34 16.62
N GLU A 105 7.84 10.27 16.43
CA GLU A 105 7.75 11.49 17.23
C GLU A 105 7.55 11.17 18.72
N PHE A 106 6.63 10.25 19.04
CA PHE A 106 6.39 9.83 20.42
C PHE A 106 7.62 9.19 21.06
N SER A 107 8.33 8.32 20.34
CA SER A 107 9.54 7.67 20.86
C SER A 107 10.70 8.65 21.08
N SER A 108 10.84 9.65 20.19
CA SER A 108 11.85 10.68 20.32
C SER A 108 11.64 11.52 21.59
N GLU A 109 10.38 11.86 21.89
CA GLU A 109 10.00 12.65 23.06
C GLU A 109 9.99 11.82 24.36
N TYR A 110 9.60 10.53 24.30
CA TYR A 110 9.56 9.65 25.46
C TYR A 110 10.94 9.24 25.99
N PHE A 111 11.88 8.96 25.09
CA PHE A 111 13.22 8.52 25.48
C PHE A 111 14.23 9.66 25.53
N ASP A 112 13.77 10.90 25.35
CA ASP A 112 14.61 12.11 25.36
C ASP A 112 15.82 11.96 24.44
N TYR A 113 15.59 11.42 23.22
CA TYR A 113 16.60 11.32 22.16
C TYR A 113 16.87 12.71 21.58
N GLU A 114 17.23 13.69 22.42
CA GLU A 114 17.36 15.05 21.93
C GLU A 114 18.62 15.25 21.10
N ASN A 115 19.67 14.40 21.18
CA ASN A 115 20.94 14.66 20.48
C ASN A 115 21.90 13.48 20.18
N SER A 116 21.57 12.20 20.41
CA SER A 116 22.57 11.12 20.30
C SER A 116 22.66 10.42 18.94
N ILE A 117 21.64 10.51 18.09
CA ILE A 117 21.63 10.01 16.72
C ILE A 117 20.87 11.05 15.90
N PRO A 118 21.44 11.66 14.85
CA PRO A 118 20.70 12.60 14.03
C PRO A 118 19.48 11.85 13.49
N VAL A 119 18.30 12.31 13.89
CA VAL A 119 17.01 11.71 13.55
C VAL A 119 16.88 11.58 12.01
N ASP A 120 17.49 12.51 11.26
CA ASP A 120 17.70 12.46 9.80
C ASP A 120 18.43 11.22 9.25
N GLU A 121 19.23 10.49 10.04
CA GLU A 121 20.05 9.35 9.59
C GLU A 121 19.23 8.07 9.31
N LEU A 122 18.01 7.98 9.84
CA LEU A 122 17.06 6.88 9.55
C LEU A 122 15.96 7.26 8.54
N HIS A 123 15.92 8.53 8.10
CA HIS A 123 14.78 9.07 7.37
C HIS A 123 14.94 8.99 5.85
N MET A 124 14.12 8.14 5.23
CA MET A 124 13.63 8.41 3.89
C MET A 124 12.38 9.28 3.93
N ASP A 125 12.25 10.10 2.89
CA ASP A 125 11.09 10.92 2.54
C ASP A 125 9.77 10.15 2.75
N ASP A 126 8.77 10.83 3.30
CA ASP A 126 7.45 10.29 3.60
C ASP A 126 6.80 9.66 2.35
N PHE A 127 7.23 10.08 1.16
CA PHE A 127 6.86 9.48 -0.11
C PHE A 127 7.18 7.99 -0.15
N THR A 128 8.41 7.62 0.23
CA THR A 128 8.87 6.23 0.19
C THR A 128 8.18 5.38 1.26
N ARG A 129 7.78 6.01 2.38
CA ARG A 129 7.03 5.37 3.47
C ARG A 129 5.60 4.99 3.07
N SER A 130 4.94 5.82 2.26
CA SER A 130 3.58 5.54 1.75
C SER A 130 3.56 4.47 0.66
N ILE A 131 4.70 4.19 0.04
CA ILE A 131 4.79 3.39 -1.19
C ILE A 131 5.34 1.98 -0.92
N LEU A 132 6.20 1.80 0.10
CA LEU A 132 6.92 0.55 0.32
C LEU A 132 6.45 -0.27 1.55
N PRO A 133 6.40 -1.61 1.45
CA PRO A 133 6.23 -2.48 2.61
C PRO A 133 7.40 -2.33 3.61
N PHE A 134 7.13 -2.56 4.92
CA PHE A 134 8.07 -2.23 6.02
C PHE A 134 9.45 -2.89 5.88
N SER A 135 9.49 -4.10 5.31
CA SER A 135 10.72 -4.86 5.12
C SER A 135 11.68 -4.18 4.14
N ILE A 136 11.15 -3.59 3.07
CA ILE A 136 11.96 -2.92 2.04
C ILE A 136 12.31 -1.49 2.51
N TYR A 137 11.38 -0.82 3.21
CA TYR A 137 11.58 0.50 3.80
C TYR A 137 12.81 0.56 4.73
N GLY A 138 12.95 -0.39 5.67
CA GLY A 138 14.05 -0.40 6.64
C GLY A 138 15.43 -0.70 6.05
N GLU A 139 15.48 -1.29 4.85
CA GLU A 139 16.74 -1.56 4.15
C GLU A 139 17.11 -0.44 3.17
N ILE A 140 16.12 0.13 2.48
CA ILE A 140 16.37 1.26 1.57
C ILE A 140 16.67 2.53 2.35
N SER A 141 16.08 2.75 3.53
CA SER A 141 16.41 3.94 4.33
C SER A 141 17.89 4.00 4.74
N LYS A 142 18.52 2.83 4.91
CA LYS A 142 19.97 2.72 5.15
C LYS A 142 20.80 3.08 3.91
N LEU A 143 20.26 2.88 2.70
CA LEU A 143 20.93 3.14 1.43
C LEU A 143 20.73 4.58 0.92
N ALA A 144 19.61 5.19 1.27
CA ALA A 144 19.17 6.51 0.80
C ALA A 144 19.73 7.69 1.61
N HIS A 145 20.90 7.52 2.22
CA HIS A 145 21.46 8.49 3.17
C HIS A 145 21.55 9.89 2.53
N LYS A 146 20.67 10.78 2.98
CA LYS A 146 20.45 12.15 2.49
C LYS A 146 21.79 12.90 2.36
N GLY A 147 22.25 13.09 1.12
CA GLY A 147 23.10 14.21 0.68
C GLY A 147 24.48 14.43 1.31
N LYS A 148 24.87 13.74 2.40
CA LYS A 148 26.19 13.91 3.06
C LYS A 148 27.24 12.92 2.58
N SER A 149 26.83 11.85 1.91
CA SER A 149 27.73 10.88 1.27
C SER A 149 27.94 11.24 -0.20
N LYS A 150 29.17 11.12 -0.71
CA LYS A 150 29.51 11.26 -2.14
C LYS A 150 28.73 10.32 -3.07
N PHE A 151 27.97 9.37 -2.51
CA PHE A 151 27.11 8.42 -3.21
C PHE A 151 25.60 8.76 -3.15
N GLY A 152 25.18 9.93 -2.67
CA GLY A 152 23.76 10.28 -2.50
C GLY A 152 22.90 10.16 -3.78
N CYS A 153 23.45 10.49 -4.95
CA CYS A 153 22.75 10.31 -6.24
C CYS A 153 22.59 8.84 -6.65
N PHE A 154 23.48 7.96 -6.19
CA PHE A 154 23.39 6.52 -6.47
C PHE A 154 22.24 5.87 -5.69
N GLY A 155 21.99 6.34 -4.46
CA GLY A 155 20.81 5.96 -3.69
C GLY A 155 19.51 6.28 -4.45
N ALA A 156 19.37 7.52 -4.95
CA ALA A 156 18.21 7.92 -5.75
C ALA A 156 18.01 7.05 -7.01
N PHE A 157 19.10 6.72 -7.71
CA PHE A 157 19.06 5.82 -8.87
C PHE A 157 18.61 4.40 -8.51
N LEU A 158 18.98 3.88 -7.33
CA LEU A 158 18.52 2.57 -6.85
C LEU A 158 17.05 2.57 -6.41
N ILE A 159 16.57 3.67 -5.84
CA ILE A 159 15.18 3.81 -5.35
C ILE A 159 14.20 4.00 -6.50
N PHE A 160 14.60 4.70 -7.56
CA PHE A 160 13.71 5.04 -8.67
C PHE A 160 13.05 3.82 -9.33
N PRO A 161 13.79 2.74 -9.70
CA PRO A 161 13.19 1.50 -10.19
C PRO A 161 12.23 0.86 -9.19
N ILE A 162 12.53 0.93 -7.89
CA ILE A 162 11.72 0.34 -6.83
C ILE A 162 10.42 1.13 -6.66
N SER A 163 10.44 2.45 -6.81
CA SER A 163 9.23 3.27 -6.82
C SER A 163 8.31 2.97 -8.01
N ALA A 164 8.88 2.56 -9.15
CA ALA A 164 8.11 2.13 -10.32
C ALA A 164 7.37 0.81 -10.09
N ILE A 165 7.86 -0.06 -9.20
CA ILE A 165 7.18 -1.33 -8.82
C ILE A 165 5.79 -1.04 -8.25
N SER A 166 5.60 0.06 -7.55
CA SER A 166 4.31 0.41 -6.97
C SER A 166 3.25 0.80 -8.00
N PHE A 167 3.64 1.03 -9.26
CA PHE A 167 2.71 1.21 -10.37
C PHE A 167 2.26 -0.10 -11.03
N ILE A 168 2.95 -1.22 -10.75
CA ILE A 168 2.66 -2.53 -11.36
C ILE A 168 1.17 -2.94 -11.22
N PRO A 169 0.51 -2.80 -10.04
CA PRO A 169 -0.89 -3.20 -9.92
C PRO A 169 -1.81 -2.44 -10.88
N PHE A 170 -1.58 -1.15 -11.10
CA PHE A 170 -2.38 -0.35 -12.03
C PHE A 170 -2.15 -0.75 -13.49
N VAL A 171 -0.89 -1.07 -13.84
CA VAL A 171 -0.54 -1.52 -15.19
C VAL A 171 -1.19 -2.87 -15.50
N LEU A 172 -1.12 -3.82 -14.57
CA LEU A 172 -1.77 -5.14 -14.71
C LEU A 172 -3.28 -4.99 -14.88
N GLU A 173 -3.92 -4.21 -14.01
CA GLU A 173 -5.35 -3.99 -14.04
C GLU A 173 -5.80 -3.29 -15.35
N TYR A 174 -5.01 -2.35 -15.86
CA TYR A 174 -5.26 -1.73 -17.17
C TYR A 174 -5.25 -2.77 -18.29
N PHE A 175 -4.27 -3.67 -18.32
CA PHE A 175 -4.22 -4.72 -19.34
C PHE A 175 -5.42 -5.66 -19.27
N TRP A 176 -5.83 -6.07 -18.07
CA TRP A 176 -6.98 -6.95 -17.88
C TRP A 176 -8.30 -6.27 -18.28
N ILE A 177 -8.55 -5.05 -17.80
CA ILE A 177 -9.76 -4.29 -18.14
C ILE A 177 -9.83 -4.02 -19.65
N LYS A 178 -8.69 -3.68 -20.28
CA LYS A 178 -8.64 -3.38 -21.73
C LYS A 178 -9.19 -4.53 -22.56
N GLU A 179 -8.85 -5.78 -22.23
CA GLU A 179 -9.34 -6.97 -22.93
C GLU A 179 -10.88 -7.04 -22.89
N PHE A 180 -11.46 -6.83 -21.72
CA PHE A 180 -12.92 -6.88 -21.55
C PHE A 180 -13.65 -5.68 -22.13
N VAL A 181 -13.02 -4.49 -22.16
CA VAL A 181 -13.58 -3.29 -22.78
C VAL A 181 -13.69 -3.46 -24.31
N LEU A 182 -12.73 -4.14 -24.94
CA LEU A 182 -12.82 -4.43 -26.39
C LEU A 182 -14.00 -5.34 -26.75
N GLN A 183 -14.44 -6.17 -25.81
CA GLN A 183 -15.58 -7.08 -25.96
C GLN A 183 -16.85 -6.54 -25.29
N PHE A 184 -16.88 -5.25 -24.91
CA PHE A 184 -17.92 -4.73 -24.02
C PHE A 184 -19.33 -4.92 -24.54
N GLU A 185 -19.57 -4.81 -25.85
CA GLU A 185 -20.89 -4.96 -26.44
C GLU A 185 -21.50 -6.36 -26.21
N THR A 186 -20.66 -7.40 -26.27
CA THR A 186 -21.08 -8.81 -26.17
C THR A 186 -21.34 -9.28 -24.74
N LEU A 187 -21.03 -8.45 -23.74
CA LEU A 187 -21.14 -8.81 -22.33
C LEU A 187 -22.55 -8.62 -21.75
N ASN A 188 -22.87 -9.44 -20.75
CA ASN A 188 -24.09 -9.34 -19.97
C ASN A 188 -24.07 -8.11 -19.04
N PHE A 189 -25.24 -7.67 -18.56
CA PHE A 189 -25.37 -6.51 -17.68
C PHE A 189 -24.48 -6.57 -16.42
N TYR A 190 -24.41 -7.74 -15.77
CA TYR A 190 -23.58 -7.93 -14.57
C TYR A 190 -22.08 -7.81 -14.86
N GLN A 191 -21.63 -8.36 -15.99
CA GLN A 191 -20.24 -8.29 -16.45
C GLN A 191 -19.85 -6.84 -16.80
N LYS A 192 -20.75 -6.12 -17.50
CA LYS A 192 -20.59 -4.68 -17.80
C LYS A 192 -20.47 -3.86 -16.52
N SER A 193 -21.35 -4.13 -15.54
CA SER A 193 -21.33 -3.46 -14.23
C SER A 193 -20.02 -3.71 -13.48
N SER A 194 -19.52 -4.96 -13.50
CA SER A 194 -18.23 -5.31 -12.92
C SER A 194 -17.10 -4.45 -13.50
N ILE A 195 -16.99 -4.38 -14.82
CA ILE A 195 -15.94 -3.62 -15.52
C ILE A 195 -16.02 -2.13 -15.19
N VAL A 196 -17.23 -1.54 -15.25
CA VAL A 196 -17.43 -0.12 -14.93
C VAL A 196 -17.02 0.19 -13.49
N LEU A 197 -17.38 -0.68 -12.54
CA LEU A 197 -16.99 -0.55 -11.15
C LEU A 197 -15.47 -0.71 -10.96
N SER A 198 -14.82 -1.65 -11.64
CA SER A 198 -13.36 -1.80 -11.61
C SER A 198 -12.65 -0.52 -12.07
N ILE A 199 -13.08 0.04 -13.21
CA ILE A 199 -12.53 1.29 -13.74
C ILE A 199 -12.71 2.42 -12.72
N TRP A 200 -13.91 2.55 -12.14
CA TRP A 200 -14.22 3.59 -11.17
C TRP A 200 -13.35 3.49 -9.91
N ILE A 201 -13.20 2.29 -9.34
CA ILE A 201 -12.36 2.04 -8.16
C ILE A 201 -10.89 2.34 -8.47
N ILE A 202 -10.40 1.98 -9.66
CA ILE A 202 -9.02 2.28 -10.05
C ILE A 202 -8.78 3.77 -10.21
N ILE A 203 -9.70 4.52 -10.82
CA ILE A 203 -9.56 5.98 -10.93
C ILE A 203 -9.49 6.60 -9.53
N ILE A 204 -10.35 6.17 -8.60
CA ILE A 204 -10.31 6.63 -7.21
C ILE A 204 -8.98 6.25 -6.54
N SER A 205 -8.50 5.04 -6.77
CA SER A 205 -7.23 4.53 -6.23
C SER A 205 -6.05 5.37 -6.69
N ILE A 206 -5.98 5.67 -7.99
CA ILE A 206 -4.94 6.52 -8.58
C ILE A 206 -5.03 7.93 -8.00
N TYR A 207 -6.22 8.51 -7.94
CA TYR A 207 -6.43 9.83 -7.34
C TYR A 207 -5.93 9.88 -5.90
N TYR A 208 -6.34 8.93 -5.07
CA TYR A 208 -5.96 8.86 -3.66
C TYR A 208 -4.45 8.64 -3.49
N PHE A 209 -3.84 7.80 -4.33
CA PHE A 209 -2.41 7.55 -4.33
C PHE A 209 -1.61 8.83 -4.66
N ILE A 210 -1.98 9.53 -5.73
CA ILE A 210 -1.35 10.80 -6.13
C ILE A 210 -1.56 11.87 -5.05
N HIS A 211 -2.77 12.00 -4.52
CA HIS A 211 -3.08 12.97 -3.47
C HIS A 211 -2.24 12.72 -2.21
N THR A 212 -2.11 11.46 -1.78
CA THR A 212 -1.27 11.07 -0.64
C THR A 212 0.21 11.39 -0.91
N MET A 213 0.70 11.12 -2.12
CA MET A 213 2.06 11.50 -2.52
C MET A 213 2.28 13.02 -2.46
N ILE A 214 1.35 13.83 -2.95
CA ILE A 214 1.49 15.29 -2.96
C ILE A 214 1.54 15.85 -1.54
N ILE A 215 0.66 15.38 -0.64
CA ILE A 215 0.68 15.79 0.77
C ILE A 215 2.03 15.47 1.40
N SER A 216 2.48 14.24 1.19
CA SER A 216 3.73 13.73 1.71
C SER A 216 4.96 14.55 1.27
N VAL A 217 4.99 14.98 -0.01
CA VAL A 217 6.06 15.86 -0.53
C VAL A 217 5.97 17.27 0.05
N ASN A 218 4.77 17.78 0.29
CA ASN A 218 4.58 19.14 0.82
C ASN A 218 4.88 19.25 2.32
N GLU A 219 4.71 18.18 3.10
CA GLU A 219 5.09 18.15 4.52
C GLU A 219 6.61 18.17 4.75
N ASN A 220 7.40 17.80 3.73
CA ASN A 220 8.87 17.77 3.78
C ASN A 220 9.55 19.05 3.25
N LYS A 221 8.78 20.10 2.92
CA LYS A 221 9.29 21.44 2.57
C LYS A 221 9.12 22.42 3.73
#